data_AF-A0ABC9BBZ8-F1
#
_entry.id   AF-A0ABC9BBZ8-F1
#
_cell.length_a   1.000
_cell.length_b   1.000
_cell.length_c   1.000
_cell.angle_alpha   90.00
_cell.angle_beta   90.00
_cell.angle_gamma   90.00
#
_symmetry.space_group_name_H-M   'P 1'
#
loop_
_entity.id
_entity.type
_entity.pdbx_description
1 polymer ?
#
loop_
_entity_poly.entity_id
_entity_poly.type
_entity_poly.pdbx_seq_one_letter_code
_entity_poly.pdbx_strand_id
1 'polypeptide(L)'
;MGIGEHFEGVKRHWERNLSFLDYFKKVYGRAEPLPKWSDADVEEFITSDPVYGPQLKAIRESRKFALGGALVGAAHLGGVAFKYSKAPHGVVLATGFGAITGAVLGAEVAEHWYQLYKVDKQGANLRFIYWWEDKVSGQKS
;
A
#
# COMPACT_ATOMS: atom_id res chain seq x y z
N MET A 1 5.86 7.96 -41.88
CA MET A 1 5.15 7.49 -40.67
C MET A 1 3.67 7.65 -40.93
N GLY A 2 2.96 6.53 -41.07
CA GLY A 2 1.51 6.54 -41.28
C GLY A 2 0.79 6.89 -39.98
N ILE A 3 -0.41 7.48 -40.09
CA ILE A 3 -1.27 7.79 -38.93
C ILE A 3 -1.46 6.56 -38.03
N GLY A 4 -1.58 5.36 -38.62
CA GLY A 4 -1.68 4.09 -37.88
C GLY A 4 -0.46 3.77 -37.00
N GLU A 5 0.75 4.03 -37.47
CA GLU A 5 1.98 3.83 -36.69
C GLU A 5 2.07 4.80 -35.50
N HIS A 6 1.58 6.03 -35.69
CA HIS A 6 1.52 7.03 -34.64
C HIS A 6 0.51 6.66 -33.54
N PHE A 7 -0.66 6.12 -33.91
CA PHE A 7 -1.66 5.62 -32.95
C PHE A 7 -1.16 4.40 -32.17
N GLU A 8 -0.49 3.45 -32.82
CA GLU A 8 0.14 2.33 -32.11
C GLU A 8 1.24 2.80 -31.13
N GLY A 9 2.05 3.78 -31.52
CA GLY A 9 3.05 4.38 -30.66
C GLY A 9 2.46 5.01 -29.40
N VAL A 10 1.37 5.78 -29.55
CA VAL A 10 0.64 6.38 -28.43
C VAL A 10 0.01 5.30 -27.55
N LYS A 11 -0.60 4.26 -28.14
CA LYS A 11 -1.19 3.15 -27.39
C LYS A 11 -0.16 2.43 -26.54
N ARG A 12 0.99 2.02 -27.12
CA ARG A 12 2.09 1.37 -26.36
C ARG A 12 2.67 2.29 -25.29
N HIS A 13 2.76 3.58 -25.57
CA HIS A 13 3.23 4.57 -24.59
C HIS A 13 2.33 4.60 -23.35
N TRP A 14 1.02 4.64 -23.55
CA TRP A 14 0.05 4.63 -22.45
C TRP A 14 -0.05 3.26 -21.77
N GLU A 15 -0.01 2.15 -22.50
CA GLU A 15 0.04 0.80 -21.90
C GLU A 15 1.26 0.62 -21.00
N ARG A 16 2.43 1.11 -21.42
CA ARG A 16 3.63 1.08 -20.58
C ARG A 16 3.48 1.95 -19.33
N ASN A 17 2.97 3.18 -19.47
CA ASN A 17 2.77 4.10 -18.35
C ASN A 17 1.68 3.61 -17.38
N LEU A 18 0.68 2.89 -17.89
CA LEU A 18 -0.42 2.32 -17.12
C LEU A 18 -0.19 0.84 -16.74
N SER A 19 0.98 0.27 -16.98
CA SER A 19 1.31 -1.12 -16.63
C SER A 19 1.16 -1.40 -15.13
N PHE A 20 1.30 -0.37 -14.28
CA PHE A 20 1.02 -0.47 -12.84
C PHE A 20 -0.46 -0.83 -12.55
N LEU A 21 -1.40 -0.61 -13.48
CA LEU A 21 -2.79 -1.02 -13.33
C LEU A 21 -2.97 -2.53 -13.42
N ASP A 22 -2.04 -3.26 -14.05
CA ASP A 22 -2.12 -4.72 -14.10
C ASP A 22 -1.91 -5.34 -12.70
N TYR A 23 -1.16 -4.66 -11.82
CA TYR A 23 -1.16 -4.97 -10.37
C TYR A 23 -2.59 -4.93 -9.81
N PHE A 24 -3.30 -3.82 -10.01
CA PHE A 24 -4.66 -3.64 -9.50
C PHE A 24 -5.65 -4.61 -10.11
N LYS A 25 -5.60 -4.88 -11.42
CA LYS A 25 -6.45 -5.88 -12.07
C LYS A 25 -6.27 -7.28 -11.49
N LYS A 26 -5.05 -7.65 -11.08
CA LYS A 26 -4.81 -8.99 -10.53
C LYS A 26 -5.22 -9.14 -9.06
N VAL A 27 -5.20 -8.04 -8.32
CA VAL A 27 -5.68 -8.00 -6.92
C VAL A 27 -7.20 -7.85 -6.86
N TYR A 28 -7.79 -6.99 -7.70
CA TYR A 28 -9.20 -6.59 -7.63
C TYR A 28 -10.08 -7.12 -8.76
N GLY A 29 -9.51 -7.66 -9.85
CA GLY A 29 -10.23 -8.18 -11.01
C GLY A 29 -10.45 -9.69 -11.00
N ARG A 30 -10.35 -10.36 -9.84
CA ARG A 30 -10.62 -11.80 -9.71
C ARG A 30 -12.13 -12.05 -9.70
N ALA A 31 -12.56 -13.12 -10.37
CA ALA A 31 -13.96 -13.56 -10.37
C ALA A 31 -14.41 -14.06 -8.99
N GLU A 32 -13.51 -14.74 -8.26
CA GLU A 32 -13.69 -15.12 -6.86
C GLU A 32 -12.61 -14.44 -6.00
N PRO A 33 -12.97 -13.78 -4.88
CA PRO A 33 -12.01 -13.19 -3.99
C PRO A 33 -11.17 -14.28 -3.30
N LEU A 34 -9.87 -14.06 -3.18
CA LEU A 34 -9.02 -14.91 -2.36
C LEU A 34 -9.50 -14.88 -0.89
N PRO A 35 -9.42 -16.02 -0.17
CA PRO A 35 -9.73 -16.02 1.26
C PRO A 35 -8.77 -15.08 1.99
N LYS A 36 -9.26 -14.48 3.08
CA LYS A 36 -8.47 -13.58 3.92
C LYS A 36 -7.31 -14.36 4.54
N TRP A 37 -6.09 -13.88 4.36
CA TRP A 37 -4.91 -14.42 5.03
C TRP A 37 -4.87 -14.02 6.51
N SER A 38 -4.26 -14.86 7.33
CA SER A 38 -3.96 -14.56 8.74
C SER A 38 -2.56 -13.96 8.90
N ASP A 39 -2.22 -13.48 10.11
CA ASP A 39 -0.86 -13.01 10.38
C ASP A 39 0.15 -14.17 10.40
N ALA A 40 -0.28 -15.39 10.73
CA ALA A 40 0.57 -16.59 10.67
C ALA A 40 0.98 -16.93 9.23
N ASP A 41 0.07 -16.77 8.26
CA ASP A 41 0.37 -16.99 6.84
C ASP A 41 1.42 -15.99 6.32
N VAL A 42 1.39 -14.78 6.87
CA VAL A 42 2.37 -13.74 6.53
C VAL A 42 3.73 -14.07 7.12
N GLU A 43 3.78 -14.52 8.37
CA GLU A 43 5.03 -14.97 8.99
C GLU A 43 5.62 -16.18 8.27
N GLU A 44 4.79 -17.14 7.88
CA GLU A 44 5.19 -18.28 7.07
C GLU A 44 5.80 -17.84 5.73
N PHE A 45 5.17 -16.89 5.03
CA PHE A 45 5.76 -16.33 3.82
C PHE A 45 7.12 -15.66 4.10
N ILE A 46 7.20 -14.84 5.15
CA ILE A 46 8.44 -14.15 5.54
C ILE A 46 9.57 -15.14 5.84
N THR A 47 9.25 -16.28 6.46
CA THR A 47 10.22 -17.34 6.73
C THR A 47 10.56 -18.17 5.48
N SER A 48 9.60 -18.36 4.57
CA SER A 48 9.77 -19.19 3.37
C SER A 48 10.55 -18.50 2.25
N ASP A 49 10.38 -17.19 2.05
CA ASP A 49 10.98 -16.46 0.94
C ASP A 49 12.16 -15.58 1.42
N PRO A 50 13.42 -15.93 1.11
CA PRO A 50 14.59 -15.19 1.57
C PRO A 50 14.77 -13.83 0.88
N VAL A 51 14.13 -13.59 -0.27
CA VAL A 51 14.29 -12.38 -1.07
C VAL A 51 13.18 -11.38 -0.76
N TYR A 52 11.92 -11.82 -0.83
CA TYR A 52 10.75 -10.98 -0.67
C TYR A 52 10.19 -10.98 0.76
N GLY A 53 10.53 -11.96 1.58
CA GLY A 53 10.11 -12.03 2.98
C GLY A 53 10.57 -10.84 3.82
N PRO A 54 11.88 -10.51 3.86
CA PRO A 54 12.39 -9.34 4.58
C PRO A 54 11.78 -8.02 4.08
N GLN A 55 11.55 -7.92 2.78
CA GLN A 55 10.92 -6.76 2.15
C GLN A 55 9.47 -6.60 2.60
N LEU A 56 8.68 -7.69 2.59
CA LEU A 56 7.30 -7.67 3.06
C LEU A 56 7.22 -7.34 4.57
N LYS A 57 8.16 -7.86 5.37
CA LYS A 57 8.26 -7.53 6.79
C LYS A 57 8.48 -6.03 7.01
N ALA A 58 9.45 -5.44 6.32
CA ALA A 58 9.73 -4.00 6.42
C ALA A 58 8.53 -3.14 5.99
N ILE A 59 7.82 -3.53 4.92
CA ILE A 59 6.60 -2.86 4.45
C ILE A 59 5.46 -2.96 5.48
N ARG A 60 5.38 -4.06 6.23
CA ARG A 60 4.34 -4.21 7.26
C ARG A 60 4.67 -3.43 8.51
N GLU A 61 5.93 -3.41 8.93
CA GLU A 61 6.36 -2.63 10.09
C GLU A 61 6.26 -1.12 9.81
N SER A 62 6.52 -0.68 8.58
CA SER A 62 6.37 0.72 8.18
C SER A 62 4.95 1.25 8.29
N ARG A 63 3.93 0.39 8.16
CA ARG A 63 2.53 0.79 8.40
C ARG A 63 2.29 1.30 9.83
N LYS A 64 3.06 0.81 10.81
CA LYS A 64 2.96 1.29 12.20
C LYS A 64 3.37 2.75 12.32
N PHE A 65 4.35 3.20 11.53
CA PHE A 65 4.77 4.59 11.48
C PHE A 65 3.72 5.49 10.83
N ALA A 66 3.10 5.03 9.73
CA ALA A 66 1.99 5.75 9.12
C ALA A 66 0.79 5.87 10.09
N LEU A 67 0.45 4.79 10.80
CA LEU A 67 -0.59 4.83 11.84
C LEU A 67 -0.22 5.76 13.00
N GLY A 68 1.01 5.70 13.50
CA GLY A 68 1.49 6.59 14.55
C GLY A 68 1.45 8.06 14.11
N GLY A 69 1.92 8.35 12.90
CA GLY A 69 1.86 9.67 12.29
C GLY A 69 0.43 10.18 12.15
N ALA A 70 -0.50 9.32 11.71
CA ALA A 70 -1.91 9.66 11.61
C ALA A 70 -2.51 10.06 12.97
N LEU A 71 -2.26 9.26 14.01
CA LEU A 71 -2.74 9.54 15.36
C LEU A 71 -2.16 10.86 15.90
N VAL A 72 -0.87 11.09 15.73
CA VAL A 72 -0.20 12.33 16.17
C VAL A 72 -0.73 13.53 15.41
N GLY A 73 -0.86 13.45 14.08
CA GLY A 73 -1.37 14.55 13.26
C GLY A 73 -2.84 14.86 13.56
N ALA A 74 -3.67 13.83 13.74
CA ALA A 74 -5.07 13.96 14.14
C ALA A 74 -5.20 14.63 15.51
N ALA A 75 -4.45 14.16 16.51
CA ALA A 75 -4.44 14.75 17.84
C ALA A 75 -3.96 16.21 17.82
N HIS A 76 -2.94 16.50 17.01
CA HIS A 76 -2.38 17.84 16.92
C HIS A 76 -3.37 18.83 16.30
N LEU A 77 -3.82 18.59 15.06
CA LEU A 77 -4.71 19.53 14.38
C LEU A 77 -6.12 19.51 14.96
N GLY A 78 -6.62 18.35 15.36
CA GLY A 78 -7.89 18.21 16.07
C GLY A 78 -7.88 18.97 17.41
N GLY A 79 -6.79 18.86 18.18
CA GLY A 79 -6.64 19.57 19.45
C GLY A 79 -6.57 21.09 19.28
N VAL A 80 -5.84 21.57 18.27
CA VAL A 80 -5.78 23.00 17.93
C VAL A 80 -7.16 23.51 17.50
N ALA A 81 -7.84 22.79 16.61
CA ALA A 81 -9.18 23.18 16.16
C ALA A 81 -10.20 23.15 17.31
N PHE A 82 -10.13 22.16 18.21
CA PHE A 82 -11.01 22.07 19.37
C PHE A 82 -10.82 23.26 20.32
N LYS A 83 -9.56 23.65 20.56
CA LYS A 83 -9.22 24.77 21.44
C LYS A 83 -9.69 26.12 20.87
N TYR A 84 -9.52 26.36 19.57
CA TYR A 84 -9.73 27.70 18.99
C TYR A 84 -11.01 27.86 18.16
N SER A 85 -11.41 26.87 17.36
CA SER A 85 -12.52 27.00 16.41
C SER A 85 -13.89 26.90 17.10
N LYS A 86 -14.01 26.10 18.17
CA LYS A 86 -15.27 25.76 18.88
C LYS A 86 -16.42 25.25 18.00
N ALA A 87 -16.21 25.12 16.68
CA ALA A 87 -17.16 24.59 15.72
C ALA A 87 -16.92 23.08 15.52
N PRO A 88 -17.92 22.21 15.81
CA PRO A 88 -17.74 20.76 15.76
C PRO A 88 -17.34 20.26 14.37
N HIS A 89 -17.88 20.85 13.30
CA HIS A 89 -17.51 20.51 11.92
C HIS A 89 -16.04 20.84 11.62
N GLY A 90 -15.55 21.99 12.12
CA GLY A 90 -14.15 22.39 11.95
C GLY A 90 -13.18 21.45 12.66
N VAL A 91 -13.54 20.97 13.85
CA VAL A 91 -12.76 20.00 14.61
C VAL A 91 -12.67 18.66 13.88
N VAL A 92 -13.80 18.16 13.35
CA VAL A 92 -13.82 16.89 12.59
C VAL A 92 -12.95 17.00 11.33
N LEU A 93 -13.10 18.07 10.55
CA LEU A 93 -12.31 18.28 9.34
C LEU A 93 -10.82 18.43 9.63
N ALA A 94 -10.46 19.21 10.65
CA ALA A 94 -9.06 19.38 11.06
C ALA A 94 -8.43 18.09 11.57
N THR A 95 -9.19 17.29 12.33
CA THR A 95 -8.75 15.97 12.80
C THR A 95 -8.50 15.02 11.62
N GLY A 96 -9.43 14.94 10.68
CA GLY A 96 -9.28 14.12 9.47
C GLY A 96 -8.09 14.56 8.61
N PHE A 97 -7.94 15.86 8.39
CA PHE A 97 -6.80 16.40 7.66
C PHE A 97 -5.46 16.13 8.37
N GLY A 98 -5.44 16.27 9.69
CA GLY A 98 -4.28 15.93 10.52
C GLY A 98 -3.93 14.45 10.44
N ALA A 99 -4.93 13.57 10.46
CA ALA A 99 -4.71 12.13 10.25
C ALA A 99 -4.06 11.85 8.90
N ILE A 100 -4.56 12.45 7.81
CA ILE A 100 -4.04 12.20 6.46
C ILE A 100 -2.60 12.70 6.33
N THR A 101 -2.36 13.97 6.69
CA THR A 101 -1.02 14.57 6.57
C THR A 101 -0.01 13.92 7.51
N GLY A 102 -0.42 13.57 8.73
CA GLY A 102 0.36 12.79 9.67
C GLY A 102 0.70 11.39 9.16
N ALA A 103 -0.25 10.69 8.51
CA ALA A 103 0.00 9.38 7.92
C ALA A 103 1.04 9.44 6.80
N VAL A 104 0.96 10.47 5.94
CA VAL A 104 1.93 10.69 4.86
C VAL A 104 3.31 10.97 5.42
N LEU A 105 3.43 11.86 6.41
CA LEU A 105 4.70 12.14 7.06
C LEU A 105 5.27 10.90 7.77
N GLY A 106 4.43 10.13 8.45
CA GLY A 106 4.81 8.88 9.09
C GLY A 106 5.31 7.84 8.09
N ALA A 107 4.67 7.74 6.92
CA ALA A 107 5.13 6.88 5.84
C ALA A 107 6.52 7.32 5.32
N GLU A 108 6.76 8.62 5.16
CA GLU A 108 8.05 9.16 4.71
C GLU A 108 9.20 8.87 5.69
N VAL A 109 8.92 9.03 7.00
CA VAL A 109 9.86 8.64 8.06
C VAL A 109 10.19 7.15 7.96
N ALA A 110 9.18 6.32 7.69
CA ALA A 110 9.36 4.88 7.54
C ALA A 110 10.15 4.53 6.27
N GLU A 111 9.98 5.27 5.18
CA GLU A 111 10.77 5.10 3.96
C GLU A 111 12.26 5.27 4.23
N HIS A 112 12.62 6.29 5.01
CA HIS A 112 14.01 6.55 5.39
C HIS A 112 14.51 5.53 6.42
N TRP A 113 13.70 5.20 7.43
CA TRP A 113 14.07 4.28 8.50
C TRP A 113 14.34 2.86 8.00
N TYR A 114 13.44 2.33 7.16
CA TYR A 114 13.54 0.99 6.60
C TYR A 114 14.21 0.94 5.22
N GLN A 115 14.69 2.07 4.71
CA GLN A 115 15.23 2.22 3.36
C GLN A 115 14.30 1.65 2.27
N LEU A 116 12.98 1.85 2.42
CA LEU A 116 11.97 1.25 1.54
C LEU A 116 12.05 1.76 0.09
N TYR A 117 12.75 2.88 -0.14
CA TYR A 117 13.04 3.38 -1.48
C TYR A 117 13.95 2.43 -2.29
N LYS A 118 14.68 1.51 -1.63
CA LYS A 118 15.48 0.46 -2.28
C LYS A 118 14.69 -0.83 -2.54
N VAL A 119 13.45 -0.90 -2.05
CA VAL A 119 12.64 -2.13 -2.03
C VAL A 119 11.57 -2.05 -3.11
N ASP A 120 11.41 -3.13 -3.88
CA ASP A 120 10.27 -3.27 -4.78
C ASP A 120 9.01 -3.66 -3.99
N LYS A 121 8.32 -2.64 -3.49
CA LYS A 121 7.09 -2.82 -2.70
C LYS A 121 6.00 -3.54 -3.49
N GLN A 122 5.91 -3.30 -4.80
CA GLN A 122 4.90 -3.91 -5.65
C GLN A 122 5.23 -5.37 -5.90
N GLY A 123 6.50 -5.68 -6.23
CA GLY A 123 7.00 -7.04 -6.40
C GLY A 123 6.84 -7.89 -5.14
N ALA A 124 7.19 -7.37 -3.96
CA ALA A 124 7.04 -8.11 -2.70
C ALA A 124 5.57 -8.44 -2.38
N ASN A 125 4.65 -7.48 -2.57
CA ASN A 125 3.21 -7.72 -2.37
C ASN A 125 2.64 -8.69 -3.42
N LEU A 126 3.06 -8.60 -4.69
CA LEU A 126 2.65 -9.54 -5.73
C LEU A 126 3.14 -10.95 -5.43
N ARG A 127 4.40 -11.08 -5.02
CA ARG A 127 4.97 -12.39 -4.71
C ARG A 127 4.25 -13.06 -3.55
N PHE A 128 3.90 -12.30 -2.52
CA PHE A 128 3.05 -12.79 -1.42
C PHE A 128 1.68 -13.28 -1.92
N ILE A 129 1.03 -12.52 -2.81
CA ILE A 129 -0.27 -12.91 -3.37
C ILE A 129 -0.16 -14.18 -4.23
N TYR A 130 0.90 -14.33 -5.02
CA TYR A 130 1.15 -15.55 -5.79
C TYR A 130 1.35 -16.77 -4.88
N TRP A 131 2.20 -16.62 -3.87
CA TRP A 131 2.42 -17.68 -2.89
C TRP A 131 1.13 -18.06 -2.14
N TRP A 132 0.30 -17.07 -1.78
CA TRP A 132 -0.98 -17.30 -1.10
C TRP A 132 -1.97 -18.05 -1.99
N GLU A 133 -2.04 -17.69 -3.27
CA GLU A 133 -2.87 -18.38 -4.26
C GLU A 133 -2.43 -19.84 -4.44
N ASP A 134 -1.13 -20.09 -4.58
CA ASP A 134 -0.59 -21.45 -4.67
C ASP A 134 -0.92 -22.26 -3.41
N LYS A 135 -0.73 -21.68 -2.22
CA LYS A 135 -1.05 -22.32 -0.94
C LYS A 135 -2.54 -22.68 -0.81
N VAL A 136 -3.44 -21.77 -1.17
CA VAL A 136 -4.89 -21.99 -1.12
C VAL A 136 -5.33 -23.02 -2.16
N SER A 137 -4.74 -23.01 -3.35
CA SER A 137 -5.04 -24.01 -4.39
C SER A 137 -4.56 -25.42 -4.00
N GLY A 138 -3.39 -25.52 -3.37
CA GLY A 138 -2.85 -26.79 -2.86
C GLY A 138 -3.66 -27.39 -1.71
N GLN A 139 -4.34 -26.56 -0.91
CA GLN A 139 -5.26 -27.02 0.15
C GLN A 139 -6.62 -27.51 -0.39
N LYS A 140 -6.96 -27.20 -1.64
CA LYS A 140 -8.21 -27.63 -2.29
C LYS A 140 -8.07 -28.97 -3.05
N SER A 141 -6.86 -29.52 -3.15
CA SER A 141 -6.57 -30.85 -3.73
C SER A 141 -6.51 -31.93 -2.66
#